data_AF-A0A972D5B7-F1
#
_entry.id   AF-A0A972D5B7-F1
#
_cell.length_a   1.000
_cell.length_b   1.000
_cell.length_c   1.000
_cell.angle_alpha   90.00
_cell.angle_beta   90.00
_cell.angle_gamma   90.00
#
_symmetry.space_group_name_H-M   'P 1'
#
loop_
_entity.id
_entity.type
_entity.pdbx_description
1 polymer ?
#
loop_
_entity_poly.entity_id
_entity_poly.type
_entity_poly.pdbx_seq_one_letter_code
_entity_poly.pdbx_strand_id
1 'polypeptide(L)'
;MVDTIKTSIESGVNYFDCLSKLRYSEASHTNEGYLKLGKALAGLRDEVYLSFLAFVDKPLSYVQADFEFYLRVLNTGHTDVFILACCDKAVEYEAVTGSGGLLDY
;
A
#
# COMPACT_ATOMS: atom_id res chain seq x y z
N MET A 1 -19.34 4.70 -17.70
CA MET A 1 -18.73 3.84 -16.66
C MET A 1 -18.81 4.64 -15.37
N VAL A 2 -19.46 4.12 -14.32
CA VAL A 2 -19.50 4.79 -13.01
C VAL A 2 -18.08 4.75 -12.43
N ASP A 3 -17.55 5.90 -12.05
CA ASP A 3 -16.25 5.99 -11.38
C ASP A 3 -16.46 5.61 -9.91
N THR A 4 -16.34 4.31 -9.62
CA THR A 4 -16.62 3.72 -8.30
C THR A 4 -15.82 4.40 -7.19
N ILE A 5 -14.59 4.87 -7.49
CA ILE A 5 -13.73 5.55 -6.52
C ILE A 5 -14.26 6.94 -6.19
N LYS A 6 -14.63 7.74 -7.21
CA LYS A 6 -15.23 9.05 -6.95
C LYS A 6 -16.56 8.92 -6.21
N THR A 7 -17.39 7.97 -6.61
CA THR A 7 -18.69 7.71 -5.96
C THR A 7 -18.49 7.30 -4.50
N SER A 8 -17.45 6.50 -4.20
CA SER A 8 -17.15 6.11 -2.83
C SER A 8 -16.70 7.31 -1.99
N ILE A 9 -15.81 8.16 -2.52
CA ILE A 9 -15.35 9.39 -1.85
C ILE A 9 -16.52 10.34 -1.59
N GLU A 10 -17.37 10.60 -2.59
CA GLU A 10 -18.57 11.43 -2.45
C GLU A 10 -19.57 10.87 -1.42
N SER A 11 -19.55 9.55 -1.19
CA SER A 11 -20.36 8.87 -0.17
C SER A 11 -19.68 8.79 1.21
N GLY A 12 -18.51 9.43 1.38
CA GLY A 12 -17.75 9.45 2.64
C GLY A 12 -16.78 8.28 2.83
N VAL A 13 -16.64 7.39 1.85
CA VAL A 13 -15.64 6.30 1.86
C VAL A 13 -14.35 6.82 1.26
N ASN A 14 -13.46 7.29 2.13
CA ASN A 14 -12.19 7.89 1.76
C ASN A 14 -10.95 7.10 2.21
N TYR A 15 -11.13 5.97 2.89
CA TYR A 15 -10.03 5.08 3.26
C TYR A 15 -9.91 3.94 2.25
N PHE A 16 -8.73 3.79 1.64
CA PHE A 16 -8.44 2.74 0.66
C PHE A 16 -7.30 1.85 1.16
N ASP A 17 -7.64 0.58 1.41
CA ASP A 17 -6.67 -0.42 1.81
C ASP A 17 -5.89 -0.95 0.60
N CYS A 18 -4.56 -0.74 0.58
CA CYS A 18 -3.75 -1.07 -0.60
C CYS A 18 -2.76 -2.20 -0.29
N LEU A 19 -3.18 -3.43 -0.58
CA LEU A 19 -2.41 -4.64 -0.31
C LEU A 19 -1.28 -4.89 -1.33
N SER A 20 -0.03 -5.06 -0.89
CA SER A 20 1.11 -5.38 -1.78
C SER A 20 1.02 -6.79 -2.37
N LYS A 21 0.19 -7.65 -1.78
CA LYS A 21 0.01 -9.05 -2.19
C LYS A 21 -1.46 -9.39 -2.35
N LEU A 22 -2.06 -8.89 -3.42
CA LEU A 22 -3.22 -9.56 -3.98
C LEU A 22 -2.90 -9.95 -5.40
N ARG A 23 -3.53 -11.04 -5.82
CA ARG A 23 -3.66 -11.51 -7.19
C ARG A 23 -4.40 -10.47 -8.06
N TYR A 24 -3.85 -9.26 -8.14
CA TYR A 24 -4.09 -8.24 -9.16
C TYR A 24 -3.21 -8.46 -10.39
N SER A 25 -2.37 -9.50 -10.41
CA SER A 25 -2.25 -10.48 -11.51
C SER A 25 -1.24 -11.56 -11.06
N GLU A 26 -1.52 -12.85 -11.26
CA GLU A 26 -0.49 -13.90 -11.08
C GLU A 26 0.53 -13.92 -12.23
N ALA A 27 0.55 -12.90 -13.08
CA ALA A 27 1.51 -12.78 -14.16
C ALA A 27 1.65 -11.32 -14.59
N SER A 28 2.61 -10.58 -14.03
CA SER A 28 3.41 -9.58 -14.75
C SER A 28 4.15 -8.67 -13.78
N HIS A 29 5.23 -8.08 -14.28
CA HIS A 29 6.03 -7.02 -13.65
C HIS A 29 5.27 -5.67 -13.53
N THR A 30 3.94 -5.71 -13.46
CA THR A 30 3.05 -4.54 -13.52
C THR A 30 1.98 -4.70 -12.45
N ASN A 31 2.17 -4.00 -11.32
CA ASN A 31 1.16 -3.86 -10.26
C ASN A 31 -0.03 -3.01 -10.79
N GLU A 32 -0.87 -3.61 -11.63
CA GLU A 32 -1.99 -2.95 -12.31
C GLU A 32 -3.00 -2.33 -11.36
N GLY A 33 -3.17 -2.92 -10.16
CA GLY A 33 -4.06 -2.40 -9.13
C GLY A 33 -3.68 -0.98 -8.73
N TYR A 34 -2.40 -0.75 -8.42
CA TYR A 34 -1.92 0.59 -8.08
C TYR A 34 -1.95 1.55 -9.27
N LEU A 35 -1.70 1.07 -10.49
CA LEU A 35 -1.83 1.91 -11.69
C LEU A 35 -3.28 2.37 -11.93
N LYS A 36 -4.26 1.48 -11.72
CA LYS A 36 -5.69 1.80 -11.83
C LYS A 36 -6.13 2.73 -10.71
N LEU A 37 -5.69 2.47 -9.48
CA LEU A 37 -5.97 3.31 -8.32
C LEU A 37 -5.37 4.72 -8.49
N GLY A 38 -4.11 4.83 -8.93
CA GLY A 38 -3.45 6.12 -9.14
C GLY A 38 -4.13 6.98 -10.19
N LYS A 39 -4.63 6.35 -11.27
CA LYS A 39 -5.47 7.04 -12.26
C LYS A 39 -6.80 7.51 -11.68
N ALA A 40 -7.43 6.70 -10.83
CA ALA A 40 -8.72 7.04 -10.22
C ALA A 40 -8.60 8.15 -9.16
N LEU A 41 -7.48 8.19 -8.44
CA LEU A 41 -7.18 9.17 -7.39
C LEU A 41 -6.45 10.42 -7.91
N ALA A 42 -6.29 10.57 -9.23
CA ALA A 42 -5.56 11.69 -9.80
C ALA A 42 -6.23 13.02 -9.40
N GLY A 43 -5.52 13.83 -8.61
CA GLY A 43 -5.99 15.10 -8.07
C GLY A 43 -6.87 14.99 -6.81
N LEU A 44 -7.09 13.79 -6.28
CA LEU A 44 -7.94 13.51 -5.11
C LEU A 44 -7.14 13.03 -3.89
N ARG A 45 -5.80 13.12 -3.93
CA ARG A 45 -4.93 12.56 -2.89
C ARG A 45 -5.22 13.14 -1.50
N ASP A 46 -5.53 14.43 -1.42
CA ASP A 46 -5.81 15.12 -0.15
C ASP A 46 -7.19 14.79 0.43
N GLU A 47 -8.03 14.11 -0.34
CA GLU A 47 -9.39 13.71 0.06
C GLU A 47 -9.44 12.28 0.60
N VAL A 48 -8.33 11.54 0.51
CA VAL A 48 -8.28 10.09 0.79
C VAL A 48 -7.16 9.73 1.75
N TYR A 49 -7.40 8.67 2.53
CA TYR A 49 -6.41 7.97 3.33
C TYR A 49 -6.04 6.67 2.64
N LEU A 50 -4.75 6.40 2.53
CA LEU A 50 -4.23 5.20 1.90
C LEU A 50 -3.43 4.39 2.92
N SER A 51 -3.66 3.08 2.95
CA SER A 51 -2.70 2.17 3.58
C SER A 51 -1.72 1.64 2.54
N PHE A 52 -0.54 1.24 2.98
CA PHE A 52 0.33 0.31 2.26
C PHE A 52 0.54 -0.89 3.17
N LEU A 53 0.08 -2.05 2.72
CA LEU A 53 0.27 -3.29 3.46
C LEU A 53 1.37 -4.10 2.79
N ALA A 54 2.51 -4.19 3.46
CA ALA A 54 3.66 -4.97 3.08
C ALA A 54 3.54 -6.41 3.59
N PHE A 55 3.47 -7.37 2.70
CA PHE A 55 3.69 -8.78 3.08
C PHE A 55 5.18 -9.05 3.25
N VAL A 56 5.57 -9.44 4.47
CA VAL A 56 6.97 -9.73 4.83
C VAL A 56 7.28 -11.22 4.63
N ASP A 57 6.92 -11.78 3.47
CA ASP A 57 7.35 -13.12 3.06
C ASP A 57 8.55 -13.08 2.09
N LYS A 58 9.02 -11.87 1.79
CA LYS A 58 10.14 -11.57 0.89
C LYS A 58 11.20 -10.73 1.62
N PRO A 59 12.44 -10.68 1.12
CA PRO A 59 13.47 -9.81 1.67
C PRO A 59 13.04 -8.33 1.72
N LEU A 60 13.55 -7.58 2.71
CA LEU A 60 13.25 -6.15 2.92
C LEU A 60 13.42 -5.29 1.66
N SER A 61 14.41 -5.59 0.82
CA SER A 61 14.64 -4.88 -0.44
C SER A 61 13.47 -4.96 -1.41
N TYR A 62 12.69 -6.05 -1.40
CA TYR A 62 11.47 -6.16 -2.19
C TYR A 62 10.36 -5.27 -1.64
N VAL A 63 10.21 -5.21 -0.31
CA VAL A 63 9.22 -4.34 0.34
C VAL A 63 9.51 -2.87 0.04
N GLN A 64 10.78 -2.48 0.09
CA GLN A 64 11.22 -1.12 -0.27
C GLN A 64 10.90 -0.79 -1.74
N ALA A 65 11.27 -1.67 -2.67
CA ALA A 65 10.98 -1.48 -4.09
C ALA A 65 9.47 -1.39 -4.39
N ASP A 66 8.65 -2.22 -3.73
CA ASP A 66 7.19 -2.19 -3.87
C ASP A 66 6.60 -0.91 -3.30
N PHE A 67 7.10 -0.43 -2.16
CA PHE A 67 6.65 0.83 -1.56
C PHE A 67 7.01 2.04 -2.44
N GLU A 68 8.22 2.10 -2.98
CA GLU A 68 8.63 3.15 -3.92
C GLU A 68 7.80 3.13 -5.22
N PHE A 69 7.47 1.93 -5.72
CA PHE A 69 6.58 1.80 -6.86
C PHE A 69 5.18 2.33 -6.54
N TYR A 70 4.61 1.92 -5.41
CA TYR A 70 3.32 2.39 -4.90
C TYR A 70 3.25 3.93 -4.81
N LEU A 71 4.24 4.57 -4.18
CA LEU A 71 4.29 6.03 -4.04
C LEU A 71 4.30 6.74 -5.40
N ARG A 72 5.12 6.23 -6.32
CA ARG A 72 5.27 6.78 -7.67
C ARG A 72 3.99 6.67 -8.49
N VAL A 73 3.31 5.52 -8.49
CA VAL A 73 2.11 5.34 -9.33
C VAL A 73 0.87 6.04 -8.76
N LEU A 74 0.80 6.20 -7.44
CA LEU A 74 -0.24 7.01 -6.79
C LEU A 74 0.11 8.50 -6.76
N ASN A 75 1.28 8.88 -7.29
CA ASN A 75 1.80 10.24 -7.33
C ASN A 75 1.73 10.92 -5.94
N THR A 76 2.21 10.22 -4.92
CA THR A 76 2.20 10.69 -3.53
C THR A 76 3.55 10.48 -2.86
N GLY A 77 3.88 11.35 -1.89
CA GLY A 77 5.11 11.25 -1.10
C GLY A 77 5.01 10.38 0.13
N HIS A 78 3.81 9.91 0.49
CA HIS A 78 3.59 9.12 1.71
C HIS A 78 2.35 8.20 1.60
N THR A 79 2.32 7.21 2.49
CA THR A 79 1.10 6.46 2.84
C THR A 79 0.65 6.92 4.23
N ASP A 80 -0.66 6.91 4.49
CA ASP A 80 -1.22 7.33 5.77
C ASP A 80 -1.05 6.23 6.83
N VAL A 81 -1.08 4.97 6.40
CA VAL A 81 -0.90 3.80 7.27
C VAL A 81 0.06 2.81 6.62
N PHE A 82 1.18 2.51 7.28
CA PHE A 82 2.10 1.47 6.83
C PHE A 82 1.90 0.21 7.68
N ILE A 83 1.54 -0.91 7.06
CA ILE A 83 1.21 -2.16 7.75
C ILE A 83 2.20 -3.24 7.32
N LEU A 84 2.82 -3.90 8.30
CA LEU A 84 3.60 -5.11 8.07
C LEU A 84 2.72 -6.33 8.34
N ALA A 85 2.36 -7.08 7.29
CA ALA A 85 1.62 -8.32 7.42
C ALA A 85 2.53 -9.54 7.34
N CYS A 86 2.18 -10.57 8.13
CA CYS A 86 2.86 -11.85 8.16
C CYS A 86 4.36 -11.75 8.47
N CYS A 87 4.73 -10.97 9.50
CA CYS A 87 6.06 -11.05 10.12
C CYS A 87 6.18 -12.39 10.85
N ASP A 88 6.51 -13.45 10.12
CA ASP A 88 6.59 -14.81 10.66
C ASP A 88 7.84 -15.01 11.56
N LYS A 89 8.75 -14.04 11.58
CA LYS A 89 9.96 -14.06 12.42
C LYS A 89 10.21 -12.68 13.04
N ALA A 90 10.34 -12.62 14.36
CA ALA A 90 10.64 -11.39 15.12
C ALA A 90 11.87 -10.63 14.60
N VAL A 91 12.84 -11.34 14.00
CA VAL A 91 14.05 -10.77 13.38
C VAL A 91 13.73 -9.88 12.17
N GLU A 92 12.67 -10.21 11.41
CA GLU A 92 12.28 -9.46 10.21
C GLU A 92 11.49 -8.19 10.59
N TYR A 93 10.76 -8.21 11.70
CA TYR A 93 10.13 -7.01 12.26
C TYR A 93 11.20 -5.99 12.68
N GLU A 94 12.16 -6.39 13.52
CA GLU A 94 13.23 -5.51 14.00
C GLU A 94 14.10 -4.96 12.86
N ALA A 95 14.36 -5.76 11.82
CA ALA A 95 15.07 -5.31 10.62
C ALA A 95 14.32 -4.21 9.84
N VAL A 96 12.99 -4.17 9.92
CA VAL A 96 12.16 -3.18 9.22
C VAL A 96 11.87 -1.95 10.10
N THR A 97 11.57 -2.16 11.39
CA THR A 97 11.11 -1.11 12.30
C THR A 97 12.22 -0.50 13.15
N GLY A 98 13.34 -1.20 13.31
CA GLY A 98 14.40 -0.83 14.26
C GLY A 98 14.01 -1.04 15.73
N SER A 99 12.87 -1.69 16.01
CA SER A 99 12.43 -2.04 17.37
C SER A 99 12.14 -3.53 17.50
N GLY A 100 12.42 -4.10 18.68
CA GLY A 100 12.23 -5.53 18.95
C GLY A 100 10.79 -5.93 19.30
N GLY A 101 9.85 -4.98 19.37
CA GLY A 101 8.51 -5.21 19.90
C GLY A 101 7.40 -4.67 19.02
N LEU A 102 6.45 -5.53 18.64
CA LEU A 102 5.23 -5.20 17.87
C LEU A 102 4.29 -4.19 18.58
N LEU A 103 4.55 -3.89 19.85
CA LEU A 103 3.74 -3.06 20.75
C LEU A 103 4.53 -1.92 21.42
N ASP A 104 5.74 -1.58 20.95
CA ASP A 104 6.53 -0.47 21.52
C ASP A 104 6.06 0.93 21.07
N TYR A 105 4.76 1.08 20.75
CA TYR A 105 4.09 2.35 20.47
C TYR A 105 3.03 2.66 21.55
#